data_AF-A0A842UC61-F1
#
_entry.id   AF-A0A842UC61-F1
#
_cell.length_a   1.000
_cell.length_b   1.000
_cell.length_c   1.000
_cell.angle_alpha   90.00
_cell.angle_beta   90.00
_cell.angle_gamma   90.00
#
_symmetry.space_group_name_H-M   'P 1'
#
loop_
_entity.id
_entity.type
_entity.pdbx_description
1 polymer ?
#
loop_
_entity_poly.entity_id
_entity_poly.type
_entity_poly.pdbx_seq_one_letter_code
_entity_poly.pdbx_strand_id
1 'polypeptide(L)'
;MTKTQGNPKPETPSGFRAVGQFWNIDTTAVFSGTVTICASGFDVKPGHKLFHWEDVPPERWVDRTSFRDVDADIICAEVTSLSPFGVFGPAGEAEGPSEGKWSGGGGHGWDPRYASAMTVHDPQKEEYIEVIIEEPEEPEIVRKEIRPREPAGEEPELQPEPAPEPVQPVKEEPRKDYSRLYMQIGLIALMILIIIMLIKVSKKKS
;
A
#
# COMPACT_ATOMS: atom_id res chain seq x y z
N MET A 1 -3.25 -6.77 4.94
CA MET A 1 -2.65 -5.44 4.67
C MET A 1 -3.71 -4.43 5.04
N THR A 2 -3.37 -3.46 5.88
CA THR A 2 -4.29 -2.38 6.24
C THR A 2 -3.99 -1.17 5.37
N LYS A 3 -5.02 -0.58 4.76
CA LYS A 3 -4.94 0.72 4.08
C LYS A 3 -5.42 1.76 5.07
N THR A 4 -4.54 2.65 5.50
CA THR A 4 -4.94 3.83 6.25
C THR A 4 -4.68 5.05 5.40
N GLN A 5 -5.74 5.83 5.12
CA GLN A 5 -5.60 7.16 4.54
C GLN A 5 -5.08 8.09 5.64
N GLY A 6 -3.77 8.33 5.64
CA GLY A 6 -3.12 9.21 6.62
C GLY A 6 -3.15 10.68 6.22
N ASN A 7 -2.98 11.58 7.19
CA ASN A 7 -2.60 12.96 6.91
C ASN A 7 -1.23 12.98 6.20
N PRO A 8 -1.00 13.82 5.17
CA PRO A 8 0.27 13.87 4.46
C PRO A 8 1.42 14.17 5.44
N LYS A 9 2.30 13.20 5.67
CA LYS A 9 3.62 13.43 6.30
C LYS A 9 4.51 14.19 5.29
N PRO A 10 5.33 15.14 5.75
CA PRO A 10 5.36 16.49 5.21
C PRO A 10 6.36 16.63 4.05
N GLU A 11 6.12 17.62 3.19
CA GLU A 11 6.88 18.00 1.99
C GLU A 11 6.52 17.23 0.71
N THR A 12 5.86 17.92 -0.23
CA THR A 12 5.73 17.41 -1.61
C THR A 12 7.12 17.40 -2.27
N PRO A 13 7.45 16.38 -3.07
CA PRO A 13 8.71 16.36 -3.80
C PRO A 13 8.85 17.61 -4.68
N SER A 14 10.06 18.16 -4.76
CA SER A 14 10.32 19.38 -5.52
C SER A 14 9.90 19.23 -6.99
N GLY A 15 9.16 20.20 -7.52
CA GLY A 15 8.61 20.16 -8.88
C GLY A 15 7.33 19.34 -9.03
N PHE A 16 6.82 18.75 -7.95
CA PHE A 16 5.63 17.92 -7.94
C PHE A 16 4.56 18.43 -6.96
N ARG A 17 3.30 18.07 -7.26
CA ARG A 17 2.14 18.27 -6.39
C ARG A 17 1.42 16.95 -6.21
N ALA A 18 0.82 16.74 -5.04
CA ALA A 18 0.02 15.55 -4.79
C ALA A 18 -1.25 15.58 -5.68
N VAL A 19 -1.60 14.43 -6.26
CA VAL A 19 -2.85 14.23 -7.02
C VAL A 19 -4.01 13.87 -6.08
N GLY A 20 -3.77 13.89 -4.76
CA GLY A 20 -4.80 13.82 -3.71
C GLY A 20 -4.87 12.48 -2.97
N GLN A 21 -4.18 11.44 -3.42
CA GLN A 21 -4.24 10.12 -2.80
C GLN A 21 -2.89 9.72 -2.18
N PHE A 22 -2.96 9.29 -0.92
CA PHE A 22 -1.87 8.70 -0.18
C PHE A 22 -2.34 7.37 0.43
N TRP A 23 -1.51 6.36 0.33
CA TRP A 23 -1.78 5.04 0.87
C TRP A 23 -0.65 4.67 1.82
N ASN A 24 -0.95 4.50 3.11
CA ASN A 24 -0.04 3.76 3.96
C ASN A 24 -0.28 2.28 3.71
N ILE A 25 0.71 1.59 3.15
CA ILE A 25 0.66 0.14 3.01
C ILE A 25 1.56 -0.44 4.08
N ASP A 26 0.99 -1.27 4.93
CA ASP A 26 1.72 -2.04 5.92
C ASP A 26 1.24 -3.50 5.93
N THR A 27 2.09 -4.37 6.47
CA THR A 27 1.82 -5.80 6.55
C THR A 27 2.41 -6.37 7.82
N THR A 28 1.72 -7.35 8.39
CA THR A 28 2.23 -8.17 9.49
C THR A 28 3.08 -9.34 8.99
N ALA A 29 3.07 -9.62 7.68
CA ALA A 29 3.85 -10.68 7.07
C ALA A 29 5.24 -10.19 6.66
N VAL A 30 6.28 -10.96 6.98
CA VAL A 30 7.62 -10.66 6.47
C VAL A 30 7.66 -10.93 4.96
N PHE A 31 8.13 -9.94 4.20
CA PHE A 31 8.48 -10.07 2.80
C PHE A 31 9.95 -9.70 2.60
N SER A 32 10.53 -10.18 1.50
CA SER A 32 11.93 -9.91 1.15
C SER A 32 12.07 -9.87 -0.35
N GLY A 33 12.97 -9.02 -0.85
CA GLY A 33 13.14 -8.79 -2.28
C GLY A 33 12.30 -7.62 -2.77
N THR A 34 12.18 -7.50 -4.09
CA THR A 34 11.43 -6.43 -4.75
C THR A 34 9.99 -6.87 -4.96
N VAL A 35 9.04 -6.03 -4.54
CA VAL A 35 7.61 -6.18 -4.81
C VAL A 35 7.14 -5.08 -5.75
N THR A 36 6.10 -5.36 -6.53
CA THR A 36 5.44 -4.37 -7.37
C THR A 36 4.16 -3.88 -6.71
N ILE A 37 3.98 -2.57 -6.62
CA ILE A 37 2.79 -1.92 -6.08
C ILE A 37 2.12 -1.15 -7.21
N CYS A 38 0.87 -1.45 -7.53
CA CYS A 38 0.12 -0.76 -8.58
C CYS A 38 -1.08 -0.02 -8.00
N ALA A 39 -1.26 1.24 -8.37
CA ALA A 39 -2.43 2.06 -8.05
C ALA A 39 -3.25 2.31 -9.33
N SER A 40 -4.58 2.31 -9.18
CA SER A 40 -5.54 2.55 -10.27
C SER A 40 -6.83 3.23 -9.78
N GLY A 41 -7.69 3.66 -10.70
CA GLY A 41 -9.00 4.23 -10.38
C GLY A 41 -8.95 5.70 -9.94
N PHE A 42 -8.11 6.51 -10.58
CA PHE A 42 -7.97 7.95 -10.25
C PHE A 42 -7.54 8.85 -11.42
N ASP A 43 -7.71 8.42 -12.68
CA ASP A 43 -7.36 9.20 -13.89
C ASP A 43 -5.83 9.46 -14.00
N VAL A 44 -5.06 8.38 -14.20
CA VAL A 44 -3.62 8.39 -14.41
C VAL A 44 -3.24 9.18 -15.66
N LYS A 45 -2.35 10.18 -15.51
CA LYS A 45 -1.88 11.05 -16.59
C LYS A 45 -0.42 10.79 -16.93
N PRO A 46 0.06 11.16 -18.14
CA PRO A 46 1.46 10.99 -18.54
C PRO A 46 2.48 11.62 -17.59
N GLY A 47 2.11 12.70 -16.88
CA GLY A 47 2.96 13.36 -15.88
C GLY A 47 2.94 12.72 -14.49
N HIS A 48 2.02 11.80 -14.21
CA HIS A 48 1.87 11.20 -12.90
C HIS A 48 3.01 10.22 -12.58
N LYS A 49 3.43 10.22 -11.33
CA LYS A 49 4.48 9.36 -10.77
C LYS A 49 4.02 8.77 -9.44
N LEU A 50 4.39 7.52 -9.20
CA LEU A 50 4.14 6.84 -7.93
C LEU A 50 5.40 6.95 -7.06
N PHE A 51 5.31 7.74 -6.01
CA PHE A 51 6.38 7.95 -5.05
C PHE A 51 6.19 7.06 -3.82
N HIS A 52 7.32 6.63 -3.28
CA HIS A 52 7.44 5.87 -2.04
C HIS A 52 8.17 6.73 -1.00
N TRP A 53 7.65 6.79 0.23
CA TRP A 53 8.30 7.49 1.32
C TRP A 53 9.43 6.62 1.90
N GLU A 54 10.67 7.06 1.76
CA GLU A 54 11.82 6.38 2.34
C GLU A 54 12.14 7.02 3.69
N ASP A 55 12.02 6.24 4.77
CA ASP A 55 12.25 6.66 6.15
C ASP A 55 13.72 6.54 6.59
N VAL A 56 14.62 6.30 5.64
CA VAL A 56 16.07 6.32 5.86
C VAL A 56 16.58 7.76 5.82
N PRO A 57 17.36 8.24 6.80
CA PRO A 57 17.79 9.64 6.84
C PRO A 57 18.62 10.06 5.60
N PRO A 58 18.28 11.18 4.93
CA PRO A 58 17.12 12.05 5.19
C PRO A 58 15.81 11.46 4.65
N GLU A 59 14.76 11.49 5.48
CA GLU A 59 13.42 11.05 5.07
C GLU A 59 12.95 11.84 3.84
N ARG A 60 12.44 11.15 2.82
CA ARG A 60 11.99 11.82 1.57
C ARG A 60 11.09 10.93 0.72
N TRP A 61 10.32 11.58 -0.14
CA TRP A 61 9.67 10.94 -1.26
C TRP A 61 10.68 10.58 -2.36
N VAL A 62 10.64 9.33 -2.83
CA VAL A 62 11.45 8.84 -3.95
C VAL A 62 10.54 8.31 -5.05
N ASP A 63 10.77 8.76 -6.29
CA ASP A 63 10.06 8.24 -7.46
C ASP A 63 10.45 6.78 -7.68
N ARG A 64 9.48 5.89 -7.56
CA ARG A 64 9.66 4.45 -7.75
C ARG A 64 8.85 3.92 -8.94
N THR A 65 8.34 4.82 -9.79
CA THR A 65 7.53 4.46 -10.96
C THR A 65 8.30 3.51 -11.86
N SER A 66 7.83 2.26 -11.97
CA SER A 66 8.38 1.24 -12.86
C SER A 66 7.54 1.07 -14.13
N PHE A 67 6.23 1.32 -14.02
CA PHE A 67 5.28 1.18 -15.12
C PHE A 67 4.15 2.19 -15.01
N ARG A 68 3.64 2.66 -16.14
CA ARG A 68 2.47 3.53 -16.22
C ARG A 68 1.72 3.29 -17.52
N ASP A 69 0.44 3.03 -17.39
CA ASP A 69 -0.51 2.86 -18.48
C ASP A 69 -1.70 3.80 -18.24
N VAL A 70 -1.75 4.87 -19.04
CA VAL A 70 -2.80 5.89 -18.94
C VAL A 70 -4.12 5.38 -19.51
N ASP A 71 -4.08 4.46 -20.47
CA ASP A 71 -5.28 3.91 -21.10
C ASP A 71 -5.94 2.87 -20.19
N ALA A 72 -5.14 2.12 -19.45
CA ALA A 72 -5.61 1.18 -18.44
C ALA A 72 -5.84 1.81 -17.05
N ASP A 73 -5.56 3.10 -16.88
CA ASP A 73 -5.64 3.83 -15.59
C ASP A 73 -4.80 3.16 -14.48
N ILE A 74 -3.56 2.75 -14.80
CA ILE A 74 -2.67 2.02 -13.87
C ILE A 74 -1.30 2.72 -13.79
N ILE A 75 -0.77 2.85 -12.57
CA ILE A 75 0.63 3.21 -12.33
C ILE A 75 1.24 2.27 -11.29
N CYS A 76 2.45 1.76 -11.55
CA CYS A 76 3.12 0.83 -10.67
C CYS A 76 4.50 1.31 -10.22
N ALA A 77 4.94 0.82 -9.07
CA ALA A 77 6.24 1.05 -8.49
C ALA A 77 6.89 -0.24 -8.02
N GLU A 78 8.22 -0.31 -8.12
CA GLU A 78 9.03 -1.40 -7.55
C GLU A 78 9.72 -0.95 -6.27
N VAL A 79 9.52 -1.70 -5.19
CA VAL A 79 10.00 -1.34 -3.84
C VAL A 79 10.47 -2.56 -3.05
N THR A 80 11.32 -2.32 -2.06
CA THR A 80 11.82 -3.35 -1.12
C THR A 80 11.36 -3.11 0.31
N SER A 81 10.55 -2.07 0.54
CA SER A 81 9.95 -1.68 1.82
C SER A 81 8.52 -1.24 1.58
N LEU A 82 7.67 -1.37 2.59
CA LEU A 82 6.31 -0.87 2.57
C LEU A 82 6.22 0.34 3.50
N SER A 83 5.69 1.43 2.98
CA SER A 83 5.57 2.71 3.67
C SER A 83 4.44 3.51 3.02
N PRO A 84 4.25 4.80 3.38
CA PRO A 84 3.39 5.67 2.60
C PRO A 84 3.80 5.72 1.11
N PHE A 85 2.81 5.50 0.24
CA PHE A 85 2.87 5.74 -1.19
C PHE A 85 1.99 6.94 -1.53
N GLY A 86 2.35 7.68 -2.57
CA GLY A 86 1.56 8.79 -3.06
C GLY A 86 1.73 8.97 -4.56
N VAL A 87 0.65 9.39 -5.23
CA VAL A 87 0.73 9.77 -6.65
C VAL A 87 0.89 11.28 -6.77
N PHE A 88 1.86 11.68 -7.56
CA PHE A 88 2.23 13.07 -7.75
C PHE A 88 2.28 13.43 -9.23
N GLY A 89 1.80 14.62 -9.56
CA GLY A 89 1.86 15.23 -10.89
C GLY A 89 2.82 16.43 -10.91
N PRO A 90 3.25 16.90 -12.08
CA PRO A 90 4.12 18.06 -12.20
C PRO A 90 3.41 19.32 -11.69
N ALA A 91 4.11 20.13 -10.90
CA ALA A 91 3.53 21.32 -10.26
C ALA A 91 3.07 22.40 -11.25
N GLY A 92 3.60 22.40 -12.48
CA GLY A 92 3.31 23.40 -13.53
C GLY A 92 2.23 23.01 -14.54
N GLU A 93 1.77 21.75 -14.56
CA GLU A 93 0.57 21.40 -15.33
C GLU A 93 -0.64 21.79 -14.50
N ALA A 94 -1.24 22.93 -14.82
CA ALA A 94 -2.58 23.23 -14.35
C ALA A 94 -3.50 22.12 -14.89
N GLU A 95 -3.82 21.12 -14.05
CA GLU A 95 -5.09 20.41 -14.18
C GLU A 95 -6.16 21.49 -14.41
N GLY A 96 -6.87 21.41 -15.54
CA GLY A 96 -8.09 22.17 -15.75
C GLY A 96 -9.02 22.02 -14.54
N PRO A 97 -9.97 22.94 -14.34
CA PRO A 97 -10.59 23.19 -13.04
C PRO A 97 -11.29 21.94 -12.51
N SER A 98 -10.61 21.17 -11.67
CA SER A 98 -11.28 20.55 -10.54
C SER A 98 -11.43 21.68 -9.53
N GLU A 99 -12.67 22.17 -9.38
CA GLU A 99 -13.05 23.04 -8.28
C GLU A 99 -12.85 22.25 -6.97
N GLY A 100 -11.61 22.26 -6.49
CA GLY A 100 -11.18 21.60 -5.28
C GLY A 100 -10.13 22.46 -4.63
N LYS A 101 -10.53 23.67 -4.21
CA LYS A 101 -9.78 24.43 -3.21
C LYS A 101 -9.47 23.48 -2.06
N TRP A 102 -8.21 23.11 -1.89
CA TRP A 102 -7.71 22.58 -0.62
C TRP A 102 -7.72 23.72 0.41
N SER A 103 -8.92 24.08 0.85
CA SER A 103 -9.14 24.79 2.10
C SER A 103 -9.33 23.72 3.16
N GLY A 104 -8.34 23.59 4.04
CA GLY A 104 -8.40 22.67 5.17
C GLY A 104 -9.71 22.84 5.96
N GLY A 105 -10.26 21.70 6.37
CA GLY A 105 -11.36 21.63 7.34
C GLY A 105 -12.66 21.11 6.76
N GLY A 106 -13.01 19.89 7.15
CA GLY A 106 -14.40 19.43 7.24
C GLY A 106 -14.95 18.68 6.02
N GLY A 107 -15.06 17.36 6.16
CA GLY A 107 -16.07 16.49 5.53
C GLY A 107 -16.31 16.70 4.04
N HIS A 108 -15.65 15.90 3.21
CA HIS A 108 -16.06 15.72 1.82
C HIS A 108 -16.47 14.26 1.62
N GLY A 109 -17.73 14.08 1.23
CA GLY A 109 -18.31 12.79 0.90
C GLY A 109 -17.50 12.11 -0.20
N TRP A 110 -17.20 10.84 0.06
CA TRP A 110 -16.67 9.92 -0.92
C TRP A 110 -17.66 9.81 -2.10
N ASP A 111 -17.23 10.18 -3.32
CA ASP A 111 -17.92 9.73 -4.53
C ASP A 111 -17.40 8.31 -4.83
N PRO A 112 -18.25 7.27 -4.76
CA PRO A 112 -17.84 5.87 -4.91
C PRO A 112 -17.27 5.54 -6.31
N ARG A 113 -17.36 6.46 -7.27
CA ARG A 113 -16.72 6.31 -8.60
C ARG A 113 -15.20 6.51 -8.57
N TYR A 114 -14.64 7.04 -7.49
CA TYR A 114 -13.17 7.18 -7.29
C TYR A 114 -12.64 6.21 -6.23
N ALA A 115 -13.16 4.98 -6.23
CA ALA A 115 -12.60 3.89 -5.45
C ALA A 115 -11.21 3.53 -6.00
N SER A 116 -10.19 4.25 -5.56
CA SER A 116 -8.82 3.99 -6.01
C SER A 116 -8.31 2.72 -5.34
N ALA A 117 -8.00 1.73 -6.18
CA ALA A 117 -7.49 0.44 -5.78
C ALA A 117 -5.96 0.47 -5.74
N MET A 118 -5.38 -0.25 -4.80
CA MET A 118 -3.94 -0.51 -4.76
C MET A 118 -3.73 -2.01 -4.65
N THR A 119 -2.85 -2.56 -5.49
CA THR A 119 -2.55 -3.99 -5.53
C THR A 119 -1.07 -4.21 -5.30
N VAL A 120 -0.74 -5.25 -4.55
CA VAL A 120 0.64 -5.66 -4.26
C VAL A 120 0.91 -7.00 -4.92
N HIS A 121 1.95 -7.06 -5.74
CA HIS A 121 2.42 -8.27 -6.40
C HIS A 121 3.82 -8.63 -5.90
N ASP A 122 3.92 -9.75 -5.20
CA ASP A 122 5.19 -10.35 -4.77
C ASP A 122 5.58 -11.46 -5.77
N PRO A 123 6.59 -11.23 -6.64
CA PRO A 123 7.00 -12.19 -7.65
C PRO A 123 7.58 -13.48 -7.04
N GLN A 124 7.94 -13.49 -5.75
CA GLN A 124 8.43 -14.69 -5.05
C GLN A 124 7.30 -15.57 -4.50
N LYS A 125 6.07 -15.07 -4.44
CA LYS A 125 4.93 -15.79 -3.85
C LYS A 125 3.81 -16.12 -4.83
N GLU A 126 3.87 -15.65 -6.09
CA GLU A 126 2.77 -15.74 -7.08
C GLU A 126 1.40 -15.32 -6.51
N GLU A 127 1.39 -14.51 -5.46
CA GLU A 127 0.19 -14.13 -4.72
C GLU A 127 -0.14 -12.67 -5.05
N TYR A 128 -1.33 -12.46 -5.60
CA TYR A 128 -1.92 -11.13 -5.72
C TYR A 128 -2.62 -10.84 -4.40
N ILE A 129 -2.05 -9.92 -3.62
CA ILE A 129 -2.70 -9.49 -2.40
C ILE A 129 -3.58 -8.30 -2.80
N GLU A 130 -4.86 -8.57 -3.04
CA GLU A 130 -5.87 -7.52 -3.15
C GLU A 130 -5.93 -6.79 -1.80
N VAL A 131 -5.63 -5.50 -1.81
CA VAL A 131 -5.80 -4.66 -0.63
C VAL A 131 -7.29 -4.34 -0.55
N ILE A 132 -8.03 -5.12 0.22
CA ILE A 132 -9.44 -4.89 0.50
C ILE A 132 -9.58 -3.52 1.17
N ILE A 133 -10.30 -2.61 0.52
CA ILE A 133 -10.69 -1.33 1.10
C ILE A 133 -11.82 -1.66 2.09
N GLU A 134 -11.51 -1.74 3.37
CA GLU A 134 -12.57 -1.78 4.39
C GLU A 134 -13.28 -0.43 4.37
N GLU A 135 -14.55 -0.46 3.95
CA GLU A 135 -15.45 0.70 4.00
C GLU A 135 -15.51 1.17 5.46
N PRO A 136 -15.21 2.45 5.74
CA PRO A 136 -15.37 2.96 7.09
C PRO A 136 -16.86 2.90 7.42
N GLU A 137 -17.26 2.01 8.33
CA GLU A 137 -18.61 1.99 8.88
C GLU A 137 -18.95 3.44 9.29
N GLU A 138 -20.01 4.00 8.72
CA GLU A 138 -20.42 5.37 9.02
C GLU A 138 -20.51 5.53 10.55
N PRO A 139 -19.85 6.54 11.15
CA PRO A 139 -20.04 6.77 12.57
C PRO A 139 -21.50 7.14 12.77
N GLU A 140 -22.27 6.29 13.46
CA GLU A 140 -23.59 6.67 13.95
C GLU A 140 -23.45 8.03 14.61
N ILE A 141 -24.13 9.03 14.03
CA ILE A 141 -24.14 10.39 14.57
C ILE A 141 -24.95 10.30 15.87
N VAL A 142 -24.25 10.04 16.97
CA VAL A 142 -24.81 10.17 18.31
C VAL A 142 -25.08 11.66 18.52
N ARG A 143 -26.31 12.08 18.17
CA ARG A 143 -26.88 13.34 18.63
C ARG A 143 -26.86 13.30 20.15
N LYS A 144 -25.81 13.87 20.76
CA LYS A 144 -25.83 14.22 22.17
C LYS A 144 -26.89 15.30 22.35
N GLU A 145 -28.09 14.85 22.66
CA GLU A 145 -29.14 15.68 23.23
C GLU A 145 -28.57 16.30 24.50
N ILE A 146 -28.35 17.62 24.45
CA ILE A 146 -27.79 18.39 25.57
C ILE A 146 -28.85 18.39 26.67
N ARG A 147 -28.82 17.38 27.53
CA ARG A 147 -29.61 17.38 28.76
C ARG A 147 -29.04 18.44 29.72
N PRO A 148 -29.91 19.25 30.36
CA PRO A 148 -29.50 20.18 31.40
C PRO A 148 -28.68 19.47 32.48
N ARG A 149 -27.59 20.12 32.91
CA ARG A 149 -26.65 19.63 33.90
C ARG A 149 -27.36 19.43 35.25
N GLU A 150 -27.61 18.17 35.63
CA GLU A 150 -28.01 17.81 36.98
C GLU A 150 -26.93 18.27 37.98
N PRO A 151 -27.32 18.74 39.19
CA PRO A 151 -26.38 19.11 40.23
C PRO A 151 -25.58 17.88 40.69
N ALA A 152 -24.30 18.10 40.98
CA ALA A 152 -23.32 17.08 41.36
C ALA A 152 -23.83 16.23 42.54
N GLY A 153 -24.34 15.04 42.23
CA GLY A 153 -24.44 13.94 43.17
C GLY A 153 -23.06 13.32 43.39
N GLU A 154 -22.86 12.75 44.58
CA GLU A 154 -21.63 12.09 45.02
C GLU A 154 -21.02 11.19 43.94
N GLU A 155 -19.73 11.43 43.68
CA GLU A 155 -18.88 10.65 42.80
C GLU A 155 -18.84 9.20 43.29
N PRO A 156 -19.40 8.23 42.55
CA PRO A 156 -19.35 6.84 42.97
C PRO A 156 -17.89 6.38 42.97
N GLU A 157 -17.45 5.85 44.12
CA GLU A 157 -16.13 5.28 44.34
C GLU A 157 -15.84 4.24 43.24
N LEU A 158 -14.95 4.59 42.30
CA LEU A 158 -14.58 3.73 41.18
C LEU A 158 -13.94 2.46 41.74
N GLN A 159 -14.63 1.33 41.58
CA GLN A 159 -14.03 0.03 41.91
C GLN A 159 -12.81 -0.18 41.00
N PRO A 160 -11.68 -0.67 41.55
CA PRO A 160 -10.48 -0.88 40.75
C PRO A 160 -10.77 -1.88 39.63
N GLU A 161 -10.42 -1.48 38.40
CA GLU A 161 -10.53 -2.32 37.21
C GLU A 161 -9.73 -3.62 37.43
N PRO A 162 -10.30 -4.80 37.11
CA PRO A 162 -9.59 -6.06 37.24
C PRO A 162 -8.33 -6.05 36.37
N ALA A 163 -7.23 -6.58 36.92
CA ALA A 163 -5.96 -6.64 36.19
C ALA A 163 -6.13 -7.38 34.86
N PRO A 164 -5.51 -6.90 33.77
CA PRO A 164 -5.60 -7.56 32.47
C PRO A 164 -5.07 -8.99 32.56
N GLU A 165 -5.82 -9.92 31.99
CA GLU A 165 -5.44 -11.33 31.97
C GLU A 165 -4.08 -11.52 31.25
N PRO A 166 -3.25 -12.47 31.71
CA PRO A 166 -1.95 -12.74 31.09
C PRO A 166 -2.14 -13.17 29.63
N VAL A 167 -1.58 -12.38 28.71
CA VAL A 167 -1.58 -12.67 27.27
C VAL A 167 -0.84 -14.00 27.04
N GLN A 168 -1.57 -14.99 26.53
CA GLN A 168 -1.00 -16.30 26.22
C GLN A 168 -0.03 -16.18 25.03
N PRO A 169 1.11 -16.89 25.04
CA PRO A 169 2.08 -16.85 23.95
C PRO A 169 1.47 -17.39 22.66
N VAL A 170 1.54 -16.58 21.59
CA VAL A 170 1.12 -16.97 20.25
C VAL A 170 1.98 -18.15 19.79
N LYS A 171 1.32 -19.24 19.40
CA LYS A 171 1.96 -20.46 18.92
C LYS A 171 2.50 -20.20 17.52
N GLU A 172 3.79 -19.92 17.39
CA GLU A 172 4.43 -19.72 16.09
C GLU A 172 4.37 -21.02 15.27
N GLU A 173 3.73 -20.97 14.09
CA GLU A 173 3.74 -22.10 13.16
C GLU A 173 5.14 -22.27 12.52
N PRO A 174 5.59 -23.51 12.29
CA PRO A 174 6.91 -23.77 11.75
C PRO A 174 7.03 -23.19 10.33
N ARG A 175 7.95 -22.23 10.17
CA ARG A 175 8.30 -21.62 8.89
C ARG A 175 8.80 -22.69 7.92
N LYS A 176 8.09 -22.89 6.81
CA LYS A 176 8.45 -23.88 5.77
C LYS A 176 9.73 -23.43 5.05
N ASP A 177 10.79 -24.23 5.14
CA ASP A 177 12.07 -23.99 4.47
C ASP A 177 12.07 -24.57 3.05
N TYR A 178 11.91 -23.69 2.06
CA TYR A 178 11.86 -24.06 0.63
C TYR A 178 13.23 -23.97 -0.07
N SER A 179 14.31 -23.66 0.64
CA SER A 179 15.65 -23.48 0.05
C SER A 179 16.13 -24.70 -0.73
N ARG A 180 15.86 -25.91 -0.22
CA ARG A 180 16.20 -27.18 -0.89
C ARG A 180 15.40 -27.43 -2.16
N LEU A 181 14.14 -27.03 -2.18
CA LEU A 181 13.26 -27.20 -3.34
C LEU A 181 13.72 -26.30 -4.49
N TYR A 182 14.06 -25.04 -4.20
CA TYR A 182 14.56 -24.09 -5.19
C TYR A 182 15.90 -24.50 -5.80
N MET A 183 16.82 -25.03 -4.98
CA MET A 183 18.09 -25.59 -5.48
C MET A 183 17.85 -26.75 -6.47
N GLN A 184 16.87 -27.61 -6.17
CA GLN A 184 16.56 -28.77 -7.00
C GLN A 184 15.88 -28.39 -8.31
N ILE A 185 14.92 -27.45 -8.28
CA ILE A 185 14.28 -26.91 -9.49
C ILE A 185 15.31 -26.23 -10.39
N GLY A 186 16.20 -25.42 -9.82
CA GLY A 186 17.28 -24.76 -10.57
C GLY A 186 18.21 -25.75 -11.27
N LEU A 187 18.57 -26.85 -10.60
CA LEU A 187 19.41 -27.89 -11.19
C LEU A 187 18.73 -28.60 -12.37
N ILE A 188 17.43 -28.89 -12.25
CA ILE A 188 16.63 -29.52 -13.31
C ILE A 188 16.51 -28.58 -14.52
N ALA A 189 16.23 -27.30 -14.29
CA ALA A 189 16.14 -26.31 -15.36
C ALA A 189 17.47 -26.18 -16.12
N LEU A 190 18.60 -26.17 -15.42
CA LEU A 190 19.93 -26.13 -16.02
C LEU A 190 20.19 -27.38 -16.89
N MET A 191 19.82 -28.56 -16.41
CA MET A 191 19.97 -29.81 -17.17
C MET A 191 19.14 -29.79 -18.46
N ILE A 192 17.91 -29.28 -18.41
CA ILE A 192 17.05 -29.13 -19.59
C ILE A 192 17.69 -28.18 -20.62
N LEU A 193 18.24 -27.05 -20.18
CA LEU A 193 18.92 -26.11 -21.07
C LEU A 193 20.14 -26.74 -21.75
N ILE A 194 20.94 -27.52 -21.02
CA ILE A 194 22.09 -28.25 -21.57
C ILE A 194 21.61 -29.24 -22.65
N ILE A 195 20.56 -30.02 -22.37
CA ILE A 195 19.99 -30.97 -23.33
C ILE A 195 19.51 -30.26 -24.61
N ILE A 196 18.81 -29.14 -24.48
CA ILE A 196 18.34 -28.33 -25.62
C ILE A 196 19.53 -27.83 -26.45
N MET A 197 20.61 -27.37 -25.80
CA MET A 197 21.83 -26.95 -26.50
C MET A 197 22.48 -28.11 -27.25
N LEU A 198 22.58 -29.30 -26.65
CA LEU A 198 23.15 -30.49 -27.29
C LEU A 198 22.33 -30.91 -28.53
N ILE A 199 21.00 -30.86 -28.45
CA ILE A 199 20.11 -31.15 -29.59
C ILE A 199 20.33 -30.13 -30.72
N LYS A 200 20.43 -28.84 -30.39
CA LYS A 200 20.69 -27.78 -31.38
C LYS A 200 22.05 -27.94 -32.06
N VAL A 201 23.09 -28.31 -31.31
CA VAL A 201 24.43 -28.56 -31.86
C VAL A 201 24.43 -29.79 -32.77
N SER A 202 23.72 -30.85 -32.39
CA SER A 202 23.58 -32.07 -33.21
C SER A 202 22.90 -31.78 -34.55
N LYS A 203 21.82 -30.99 -34.53
CA LYS A 203 21.10 -30.59 -35.76
C LYS A 203 21.90 -29.69 -36.70
N LYS A 204 22.91 -28.96 -36.21
CA LYS A 204 23.77 -28.09 -37.05
C LYS A 204 24.89 -28.84 -37.76
N LYS A 205 25.19 -30.09 -37.34
CA LYS A 205 26.25 -30.93 -37.93
C LYS A 205 25.75 -31.94 -38.97
N SER A 206 24.43 -32.07 -39.16
CA SER A 206 23.80 -32.88 -40.22
C SER A 206 23.33 -32.00 -41.36
#